data_AF-A0A0A3J3V6-F1
#
_entry.id   AF-A0A0A3J3V6-F1
#
_cell.length_a   1.000
_cell.length_b   1.000
_cell.length_c   1.000
_cell.angle_alpha   90.00
_cell.angle_beta   90.00
_cell.angle_gamma   90.00
#
_symmetry.space_group_name_H-M   'P 1'
#
loop_
_entity.id
_entity.type
_entity.pdbx_description
1 polymer ?
#
loop_
_entity_poly.entity_id
_entity_poly.type
_entity_poly.pdbx_seq_one_letter_code
_entity_poly.pdbx_strand_id
1 'polypeptide(L)' 'MKADEKLIMEIEEFDDAFPDGVFAIPRNPKDPKVKVRALWDYCKEKGVDPEDLSEEEMEQFLEY' A
#
# COMPACT_ATOMS: atom_id res chain seq x y z
N MET A 1 16.31 -25.57 -10.08
CA MET A 1 15.04 -24.84 -10.24
C MET A 1 15.14 -24.08 -11.55
N LYS A 2 14.26 -24.32 -12.53
CA LYS A 2 14.23 -23.60 -13.83
C LYS A 2 13.07 -22.61 -13.94
N ALA A 3 12.19 -22.58 -12.94
CA ALA A 3 11.06 -21.65 -12.86
C ALA A 3 11.51 -20.23 -12.46
N ASP A 4 12.75 -20.05 -11.98
CA ASP A 4 13.24 -18.77 -11.50
C ASP A 4 13.87 -17.90 -12.61
N GLU A 5 14.73 -18.45 -13.47
CA GLU A 5 15.47 -17.64 -14.45
C GLU A 5 14.57 -16.95 -15.48
N LYS A 6 13.57 -17.66 -16.01
CA LYS A 6 12.62 -17.09 -16.99
C LYS A 6 11.74 -16.00 -16.36
N LEU A 7 11.28 -16.23 -15.13
CA LEU A 7 10.44 -15.28 -14.41
C LEU A 7 11.22 -14.01 -14.05
N ILE A 8 12.48 -14.16 -13.64
CA ILE A 8 13.36 -13.03 -13.35
C ILE A 8 13.57 -12.18 -14.60
N MET A 9 13.88 -12.79 -15.75
CA MET A 9 14.03 -12.06 -17.01
C MET A 9 12.74 -11.31 -17.43
N GLU A 10 11.57 -11.92 -17.23
CA GLU A 10 10.28 -11.28 -17.55
C GLU A 10 9.99 -10.09 -16.63
N ILE A 11 10.43 -10.14 -15.36
CA ILE A 11 10.32 -9.01 -14.42
C ILE A 11 11.28 -7.88 -14.81
N GLU A 12 12.52 -8.20 -15.16
CA GLU A 12 13.51 -7.20 -15.59
C GLU A 12 13.07 -6.47 -16.87
N GLU A 13 12.57 -7.20 -17.88
CA GLU A 13 12.04 -6.60 -19.11
C GLU A 13 10.81 -5.71 -18.85
N PHE A 14 9.95 -6.11 -17.90
CA PHE A 14 8.80 -5.30 -17.50
C PHE A 14 9.24 -4.02 -16.78
N ASP A 15 10.18 -4.09 -15.85
CA ASP A 15 10.67 -2.93 -15.10
C ASP A 15 11.42 -1.94 -16.02
N ASP A 16 12.24 -2.44 -16.96
CA ASP A 16 12.95 -1.63 -17.95
C ASP A 16 12.00 -0.88 -18.91
N ALA A 17 10.76 -1.35 -19.07
CA ALA A 17 9.75 -0.69 -19.89
C ALA A 17 9.22 0.63 -19.27
N PHE A 18 9.55 0.92 -18.01
CA PHE A 18 9.15 2.15 -17.30
C PHE A 18 10.38 2.98 -16.89
N PRO A 19 11.02 3.71 -17.83
CA PRO A 19 12.22 4.50 -17.55
C PRO A 19 12.00 5.64 -16.55
N ASP A 20 10.76 6.08 -16.40
CA ASP A 20 10.27 7.07 -15.42
C ASP A 20 9.27 6.45 -14.42
N GLY A 21 9.29 5.12 -14.27
CA GLY A 21 8.45 4.38 -13.36
C GLY A 21 8.64 4.83 -11.92
N VAL A 22 7.52 5.06 -11.22
CA VAL A 22 7.52 5.35 -9.78
C VAL A 22 7.38 4.03 -9.03
N PHE A 23 8.47 3.55 -8.46
CA PHE A 23 8.47 2.34 -7.63
C PHE A 23 8.13 2.69 -6.19
N ALA A 24 7.28 1.86 -5.56
CA ALA A 24 6.99 1.97 -4.13
C ALA A 24 7.96 1.07 -3.36
N ILE A 25 8.54 1.60 -2.27
CA ILE A 25 9.25 0.75 -1.30
C ILE A 25 8.23 -0.21 -0.70
N PRO A 26 8.45 -1.54 -0.78
CA PRO A 26 7.52 -2.50 -0.23
C PRO A 26 7.42 -2.30 1.28
N ARG A 27 6.21 -2.46 1.80
CA ARG A 27 5.93 -2.32 3.22
C ARG A 27 6.60 -3.44 4.04
N ASN A 28 6.99 -3.15 5.28
CA ASN A 28 7.31 -4.20 6.25
C ASN A 28 6.05 -5.05 6.52
N PRO A 29 6.11 -6.39 6.36
CA PRO A 29 4.97 -7.28 6.59
C PRO A 29 4.42 -7.26 8.02
N LYS A 30 5.16 -6.71 8.99
CA LYS A 30 4.73 -6.56 10.39
C LYS A 30 3.88 -5.31 10.64
N ASP A 31 3.80 -4.41 9.67
CA ASP A 31 3.06 -3.16 9.82
C ASP A 31 1.57 -3.36 9.46
N PRO A 32 0.61 -2.76 10.20
CA PRO A 32 -0.82 -3.04 10.07
C PRO A 32 -1.47 -2.43 8.81
N LYS A 33 -2.14 -3.20 7.97
CA LYS A 33 -2.83 -2.70 6.75
C LYS A 33 -3.90 -1.67 7.09
N VAL A 34 -3.99 -0.62 6.27
CA VAL A 34 -5.02 0.42 6.41
C VAL A 34 -6.21 0.10 5.50
N LYS A 35 -7.42 0.08 6.05
CA LYS A 35 -8.67 -0.02 5.30
C LYS A 35 -9.03 1.34 4.68
N VAL A 36 -8.26 1.77 3.67
CA VAL A 36 -8.30 3.13 3.08
C VAL A 36 -9.71 3.59 2.70
N ARG A 37 -10.54 2.72 2.11
CA ARG A 37 -11.91 3.09 1.72
C ARG A 37 -12.81 3.39 2.93
N ALA A 38 -12.74 2.55 3.96
CA ALA A 38 -13.53 2.75 5.17
C ALA A 38 -13.08 4.01 5.94
N LEU A 39 -11.76 4.23 6.03
CA LEU A 39 -11.19 5.45 6.58
C LEU A 39 -11.69 6.70 5.82
N TRP A 40 -11.62 6.66 4.48
CA TRP A 40 -12.08 7.76 3.63
C TRP A 40 -13.56 8.09 3.83
N ASP A 41 -14.43 7.09 3.82
CA ASP A 41 -15.87 7.31 4.00
C ASP A 41 -16.19 7.90 5.38
N TYR A 42 -15.50 7.44 6.43
CA TYR A 42 -15.62 7.96 7.78
C TYR A 42 -15.17 9.42 7.91
N CYS A 43 -13.98 9.74 7.39
CA CYS A 43 -13.45 11.11 7.33
C CYS A 43 -14.41 12.04 6.58
N LYS A 44 -14.93 11.57 5.44
CA LYS A 44 -15.88 12.32 4.62
C LYS A 44 -17.21 12.57 5.33
N GLU A 45 -17.74 11.60 6.08
CA GLU A 45 -18.97 11.77 6.86
C GLU A 45 -18.79 12.78 8.01
N LYS A 46 -17.63 12.76 8.66
CA LYS A 46 -17.29 13.69 9.74
C LYS A 46 -16.83 15.07 9.27
N GLY A 47 -16.43 15.21 8.02
CA GLY A 47 -15.85 16.43 7.48
C GLY A 47 -14.48 16.76 8.07
N VAL A 48 -13.66 15.73 8.31
CA VAL A 48 -12.29 15.84 8.85
C VAL A 48 -11.31 15.13 7.92
N ASP A 49 -10.02 15.50 7.99
CA ASP A 49 -8.98 14.78 7.28
C ASP A 49 -8.41 13.64 8.14
N PRO A 50 -7.78 12.61 7.55
CA PRO A 50 -7.18 11.51 8.32
C PRO A 50 -6.14 11.95 9.36
N GLU A 51 -5.48 13.09 9.11
CA GLU A 51 -4.48 13.68 10.02
C GLU A 51 -5.11 14.26 11.30
N ASP A 52 -6.42 14.55 11.27
CA ASP A 52 -7.17 15.06 12.40
C ASP A 52 -7.70 13.95 13.33
N LEU A 53 -7.56 12.68 12.93
CA LEU A 53 -8.06 11.55 13.71
C LEU A 53 -7.18 11.28 14.93
N SER A 54 -7.82 10.97 16.05
CA SER A 54 -7.11 10.41 17.21
C SER A 54 -6.56 9.01 16.89
N GLU A 55 -5.56 8.57 17.67
CA GLU A 55 -5.00 7.22 17.54
C GLU A 55 -6.09 6.14 17.72
N GLU A 56 -7.03 6.35 18.64
CA GLU A 56 -8.16 5.44 18.88
C GLU A 56 -9.10 5.36 17.66
N GLU A 57 -9.38 6.50 17.01
CA GLU A 57 -10.18 6.52 15.79
C GLU A 57 -9.45 5.89 14.61
N MET A 58 -8.13 6.03 14.53
CA MET A 58 -7.35 5.40 13.46
C MET A 58 -7.30 3.87 13.60
N GLU A 59 -7.22 3.36 14.83
CA GLU A 59 -7.06 1.93 15.12
C GLU A 59 -8.16 1.06 14.51
N GLN A 60 -9.39 1.57 14.41
CA GLN A 60 -10.52 0.83 13.82
C GLN A 60 -10.30 0.49 12.32
N PHE A 61 -9.38 1.20 11.65
CA PHE A 61 -9.04 1.02 10.25
C PHE A 61 -7.77 0.19 10.03
N LEU A 62 -7.11 -0.25 11.10
CA LEU A 62 -5.88 -1.03 11.04
C LEU A 62 -6.16 -2.54 11.10
N GLU A 63 -5.41 -3.32 10.32
CA GLU A 63 -5.48 -4.79 10.27
C GLU A 63 -4.06 -5.39 10.33
N TYR A 64 -3.76 -6.12 11.40
CA TYR A 64 -2.44 -6.69 11.67
C TYR A 64 -2.21 -8.04 10.99
#